data_AF-A0A1G2TEM7-F1
#
_entry.id   AF-A0A1G2TEM7-F1
#
_cell.length_a   1.000
_cell.length_b   1.000
_cell.length_c   1.000
_cell.angle_alpha   90.00
_cell.angle_beta   90.00
_cell.angle_gamma   90.00
#
_symmetry.space_group_name_H-M   'P 1'
#
loop_
_entity.id
_entity.type
_entity.pdbx_description
1 polymer ?
#
loop_
_entity_poly.entity_id
_entity_poly.type
_entity_poly.pdbx_seq_one_letter_code
_entity_poly.pdbx_strand_id
1 'polypeptide(L)'
;MKEIKILEEENSILVDDKYDVSDIEFFPEAKKFKVDSSLKDDVFYNYSTYEYKIYPDPIEVSVRLLEKSSEPPKEFSVKDGVVLESEMKKDNSFLFKDHLESLSKQVKWNKLELSRAYEVVLFILSKHPEIISPEEYRRYLRHTEQRIKAGLDKVDEKLKKEKDSGLHINNNECKSIWYSEEIPEKEYKEKAEYVEKNFYTPLFDEKLSEEYSGISREEFYSSFEIIKHIDYLLNKKEIPQVRESNEKISKTKGIIISLLLTLFISWVVSWFVDINPFLIFVLVQVIAFLQGFIGGWIGHWLGK
;
A
#
# COMPACT_ATOMS: atom_id res chain seq x y z
N MET A 1 -14.75 11.03 7.39
CA MET A 1 -13.91 10.06 8.11
C MET A 1 -13.33 9.12 7.07
N LYS A 2 -12.01 8.95 7.03
CA LYS A 2 -11.31 8.06 6.10
C LYS A 2 -11.42 6.62 6.61
N GLU A 3 -11.95 5.72 5.79
CA GLU A 3 -11.97 4.28 6.01
C GLU A 3 -10.90 3.62 5.16
N ILE A 4 -10.15 2.69 5.76
CA ILE A 4 -9.05 1.98 5.08
C ILE A 4 -9.28 0.49 5.26
N LYS A 5 -9.34 -0.22 4.15
CA LYS A 5 -9.48 -1.68 4.11
C LYS A 5 -8.28 -2.27 3.39
N ILE A 6 -7.52 -3.11 4.10
CA ILE A 6 -6.37 -3.83 3.54
C ILE A 6 -6.86 -5.22 3.08
N LEU A 7 -6.65 -5.53 1.82
CA LEU A 7 -6.97 -6.83 1.20
C LEU A 7 -5.65 -7.54 0.89
N GLU A 8 -5.09 -8.22 1.90
CA GLU A 8 -3.74 -8.78 1.79
C GLU A 8 -3.60 -9.88 0.73
N GLU A 9 -4.64 -10.68 0.53
CA GLU A 9 -4.70 -11.75 -0.49
C GLU A 9 -4.69 -11.17 -1.91
N GLU A 10 -5.26 -9.97 -2.07
CA GLU A 10 -5.34 -9.26 -3.34
C GLU A 10 -4.17 -8.28 -3.54
N ASN A 11 -3.28 -8.18 -2.54
CA ASN A 11 -2.24 -7.16 -2.47
C ASN A 11 -2.78 -5.74 -2.74
N SER A 12 -3.93 -5.38 -2.16
CA SER A 12 -4.55 -4.08 -2.39
C SER A 12 -4.96 -3.36 -1.11
N ILE A 13 -5.09 -2.03 -1.20
CA ILE A 13 -5.64 -1.17 -0.16
C ILE A 13 -6.77 -0.36 -0.78
N LEU A 14 -7.95 -0.46 -0.19
CA LEU A 14 -9.06 0.43 -0.49
C LEU A 14 -9.08 1.56 0.53
N VAL A 15 -9.09 2.79 0.02
CA VAL A 15 -9.24 4.01 0.80
C VAL A 15 -10.54 4.66 0.39
N ASP A 16 -11.46 4.75 1.34
CA ASP A 16 -12.76 5.38 1.14
C ASP A 16 -12.85 6.61 2.06
N ASP A 17 -12.92 7.81 1.49
CA ASP A 17 -12.99 9.04 2.27
C ASP A 17 -14.33 9.79 2.04
N LYS A 18 -14.42 11.06 2.43
CA LYS A 18 -15.68 11.81 2.26
C LYS A 18 -15.98 12.14 0.78
N TYR A 19 -14.96 12.29 -0.06
CA TYR A 19 -15.04 12.88 -1.38
C TYR A 19 -14.60 11.93 -2.50
N ASP A 20 -13.68 11.01 -2.23
CA ASP A 20 -13.13 10.08 -3.20
C ASP A 20 -13.02 8.65 -2.66
N VAL A 21 -12.94 7.71 -3.61
CA VAL A 21 -12.59 6.32 -3.38
C VAL A 21 -11.35 6.04 -4.19
N SER A 22 -10.35 5.47 -3.53
CA SER A 22 -9.07 5.09 -4.12
C SER A 22 -8.80 3.61 -3.91
N ASP A 23 -8.53 2.88 -4.99
CA ASP A 23 -8.01 1.51 -4.97
C ASP A 23 -6.51 1.54 -5.27
N ILE A 24 -5.73 0.93 -4.39
CA ILE A 24 -4.28 0.87 -4.48
C ILE A 24 -3.85 -0.58 -4.64
N GLU A 25 -3.52 -0.98 -5.86
CA GLU A 25 -3.08 -2.35 -6.20
C GLU A 25 -1.54 -2.42 -6.19
N PHE A 26 -0.97 -3.34 -5.41
CA PHE A 26 0.48 -3.51 -5.27
C PHE A 26 1.01 -4.69 -6.08
N PHE A 27 2.18 -4.48 -6.69
CA PHE A 27 2.96 -5.50 -7.40
C PHE A 27 4.35 -5.61 -6.74
N PRO A 28 4.47 -6.32 -5.60
CA PRO A 28 5.69 -6.31 -4.79
C PRO A 28 6.95 -6.75 -5.55
N GLU A 29 6.83 -7.80 -6.37
CA GLU A 29 7.95 -8.32 -7.17
C GLU A 29 8.52 -7.28 -8.14
N ALA A 30 7.64 -6.46 -8.73
CA ALA A 30 8.02 -5.39 -9.64
C ALA A 30 8.39 -4.08 -8.92
N LYS A 31 8.23 -4.01 -7.60
CA LYS A 31 8.32 -2.80 -6.78
C LYS A 31 7.49 -1.63 -7.32
N LYS A 32 6.25 -1.94 -7.67
CA LYS A 32 5.29 -0.97 -8.22
C LYS A 32 3.95 -1.05 -7.50
N PHE A 33 3.18 0.02 -7.59
CA PHE A 33 1.76 0.01 -7.26
C PHE A 33 1.00 0.92 -8.20
N LYS A 34 -0.30 0.64 -8.38
CA LYS A 34 -1.23 1.46 -9.12
C LYS A 34 -2.23 2.08 -8.17
N VAL A 35 -2.66 3.29 -8.49
CA VAL A 35 -3.69 4.02 -7.77
C VAL A 35 -4.76 4.37 -8.78
N ASP A 36 -5.93 3.82 -8.57
CA ASP A 36 -7.14 4.13 -9.33
C ASP A 36 -8.07 4.88 -8.40
N SER A 37 -8.31 6.16 -8.66
CA SER A 37 -9.15 7.01 -7.82
C SER A 37 -10.32 7.60 -8.60
N SER A 38 -11.46 7.71 -7.92
CA SER A 38 -12.68 8.30 -8.46
C SER A 38 -13.33 9.21 -7.42
N LEU A 39 -13.80 10.37 -7.86
CA LEU A 39 -14.65 11.22 -7.04
C LEU A 39 -16.01 10.56 -6.84
N LYS A 40 -16.54 10.60 -5.62
CA LYS A 40 -17.91 10.17 -5.35
C LYS A 40 -18.87 11.06 -6.11
N ASP A 41 -19.91 10.45 -6.67
CA ASP A 41 -20.95 11.11 -7.47
C ASP A 41 -20.46 11.73 -8.79
N ASP A 42 -19.23 11.41 -9.24
CA ASP A 42 -18.68 11.83 -10.52
C ASP A 42 -18.10 10.63 -11.30
N VAL A 43 -17.96 10.78 -12.62
CA VAL A 43 -17.38 9.78 -13.53
C VAL A 43 -15.89 10.07 -13.78
N PHE A 44 -15.30 10.97 -13.00
CA PHE A 44 -13.90 11.34 -13.10
C PHE A 44 -13.00 10.27 -12.51
N TYR A 45 -12.23 9.59 -13.37
CA TYR A 45 -11.27 8.56 -12.97
C TYR A 45 -9.83 9.05 -13.18
N ASN A 46 -9.00 8.90 -12.16
CA ASN A 46 -7.56 9.08 -12.25
C ASN A 46 -6.86 7.76 -12.08
N TYR A 47 -5.87 7.52 -12.93
CA TYR A 47 -5.03 6.34 -12.91
C TYR A 47 -3.59 6.79 -12.77
N SER A 48 -2.88 6.27 -11.78
CA SER A 48 -1.46 6.56 -11.57
C SER A 48 -0.69 5.29 -11.25
N THR A 49 0.42 5.06 -11.96
CA THR A 49 1.36 3.96 -11.67
C THR A 49 2.61 4.54 -11.03
N TYR A 50 3.03 3.98 -9.90
CA TYR A 50 4.23 4.38 -9.17
C TYR A 50 5.24 3.23 -9.10
N GLU A 51 6.52 3.59 -9.04
CA GLU A 51 7.60 2.71 -8.63
C GLU A 51 8.10 3.13 -7.26
N TYR A 52 8.52 2.18 -6.43
CA TYR A 52 9.05 2.47 -5.11
C TYR A 52 10.41 1.81 -4.82
N LYS A 53 11.13 2.41 -3.86
CA LYS A 53 12.38 1.92 -3.29
C LYS A 53 12.29 1.96 -1.78
N ILE A 54 12.82 0.91 -1.14
CA ILE A 54 12.97 0.83 0.31
C ILE A 54 14.45 1.01 0.63
N TYR A 55 14.74 1.96 1.49
CA TYR A 55 16.04 2.16 2.12
C TYR A 55 15.95 1.57 3.53
N PRO A 56 16.83 0.66 3.94
CA PRO A 56 16.75 0.03 5.26
C PRO A 56 17.46 0.83 6.37
N ASP A 57 18.33 1.78 6.03
CA ASP A 57 19.10 2.57 7.00
C ASP A 57 19.24 4.05 6.55
N PRO A 58 18.43 4.97 7.09
CA PRO A 58 17.22 4.71 7.90
C PRO A 58 16.12 4.02 7.08
N ILE A 59 15.16 3.38 7.76
CA ILE A 59 13.99 2.77 7.11
C ILE A 59 13.14 3.86 6.45
N GLU A 60 13.15 3.91 5.12
CA GLU A 60 12.42 4.89 4.32
C GLU A 60 11.88 4.29 3.04
N VAL A 61 10.71 4.79 2.60
CA VAL A 61 10.12 4.45 1.31
C VAL A 61 10.16 5.70 0.43
N SER A 62 10.77 5.59 -0.75
CA SER A 62 10.70 6.62 -1.79
C SER A 62 9.90 6.11 -2.97
N VAL A 63 9.15 7.00 -3.61
CA VAL A 63 8.34 6.70 -4.79
C VAL A 63 8.67 7.64 -5.94
N ARG A 64 8.39 7.20 -7.17
CA ARG A 64 8.32 8.07 -8.34
C ARG A 64 7.14 7.69 -9.22
N LEU A 65 6.53 8.68 -9.86
CA LEU A 65 5.44 8.50 -10.81
C LEU A 65 5.97 7.96 -12.13
N LEU A 66 5.44 6.82 -12.59
CA LEU A 66 5.75 6.22 -13.89
C LEU A 66 4.70 6.56 -14.94
N GLU A 67 3.43 6.51 -14.58
CA GLU A 67 2.32 6.77 -15.49
C GLU A 67 1.25 7.56 -14.78
N LYS A 68 0.60 8.48 -15.50
CA LYS A 68 -0.58 9.18 -15.02
C LYS A 68 -1.52 9.44 -16.19
N SER A 69 -2.79 9.12 -16.01
CA SER A 69 -3.85 9.41 -16.99
C SER A 69 -5.17 9.72 -16.30
N SER A 70 -6.01 10.48 -16.97
CA SER A 70 -7.36 10.82 -16.49
C SER A 70 -8.40 10.52 -17.58
N GLU A 71 -9.60 10.11 -17.14
CA GLU A 71 -10.82 9.82 -17.93
C GLU A 71 -10.67 8.85 -19.13
N PRO A 72 -11.75 8.21 -19.60
CA PRO A 72 -11.79 7.59 -20.92
C PRO A 72 -12.17 8.63 -22.01
N PRO A 73 -11.47 8.70 -23.16
CA PRO A 73 -10.30 7.91 -23.53
C PRO A 73 -9.06 8.33 -22.75
N LYS A 74 -8.24 7.34 -22.33
CA LYS A 74 -7.06 7.58 -21.47
C LYS A 74 -6.10 8.58 -22.10
N GLU A 75 -6.11 9.81 -21.59
CA GLU A 75 -5.11 10.81 -21.93
C GLU A 75 -3.99 10.75 -20.89
N PHE A 76 -2.79 10.38 -21.34
CA PHE A 76 -1.62 10.30 -20.47
C PHE A 76 -1.01 11.69 -20.29
N SER A 77 -0.78 12.06 -19.03
CA SER A 77 0.05 13.21 -18.66
C SER A 77 1.51 12.81 -18.39
N VAL A 78 1.71 11.58 -17.92
CA VAL A 78 3.02 10.98 -17.66
C VAL A 78 3.04 9.56 -18.23
N LYS A 79 4.16 9.20 -18.88
CA LYS A 79 4.42 7.85 -19.35
C LYS A 79 5.89 7.51 -19.22
N ASP A 80 6.20 6.30 -18.77
CA ASP A 80 7.58 5.81 -18.54
C ASP A 80 8.44 6.73 -17.66
N GLY A 81 7.81 7.42 -16.69
CA GLY A 81 8.46 8.37 -15.79
C GLY A 81 8.85 9.70 -16.45
N VAL A 82 8.24 10.04 -17.58
CA VAL A 82 8.46 11.29 -18.30
C VAL A 82 7.13 12.01 -18.50
N VAL A 83 7.12 13.32 -18.23
CA VAL A 83 5.97 14.19 -18.51
C VAL A 83 5.84 14.36 -20.02
N LEU A 84 4.67 14.09 -20.58
CA LEU A 84 4.49 14.12 -22.03
C LEU A 84 4.48 15.57 -22.58
N GLU A 85 5.02 15.74 -23.78
CA GLU A 85 5.01 17.05 -24.47
C GLU A 85 3.60 17.59 -24.71
N SER A 86 2.61 16.70 -24.88
CA SER A 86 1.20 17.09 -25.01
C SER A 86 0.71 17.87 -23.80
N GLU A 87 1.19 17.53 -22.59
CA GLU A 87 0.94 18.34 -21.41
C GLU A 87 1.75 19.63 -21.45
N MET A 88 3.03 19.57 -21.80
CA MET A 88 3.88 20.78 -21.84
C MET A 88 3.38 21.86 -22.82
N LYS A 89 2.64 21.46 -23.86
CA LYS A 89 2.10 22.34 -24.92
C LYS A 89 0.69 22.85 -24.66
N LYS A 90 0.02 22.42 -23.58
CA LYS A 90 -1.27 22.98 -23.15
C LYS A 90 -1.02 24.38 -22.59
N ASP A 91 -1.00 25.35 -23.49
CA ASP A 91 -0.73 26.74 -23.17
C ASP A 91 -1.93 27.38 -22.45
N ASN A 92 -1.64 28.30 -21.52
CA ASN A 92 -2.55 29.20 -20.79
C ASN A 92 -3.10 28.76 -19.41
N SER A 93 -2.30 28.98 -18.35
CA SER A 93 -2.67 29.67 -17.10
C SER A 93 -1.55 29.52 -16.06
N PHE A 94 -1.54 30.37 -15.02
CA PHE A 94 -0.65 30.20 -13.86
C PHE A 94 -0.81 28.80 -13.21
N LEU A 95 -2.05 28.32 -13.12
CA LEU A 95 -2.40 27.00 -12.58
C LEU A 95 -1.76 25.84 -13.36
N PHE A 96 -1.54 26.03 -14.67
CA PHE A 96 -0.95 25.00 -15.53
C PHE A 96 0.58 24.87 -15.33
N LYS A 97 1.26 25.98 -15.00
CA LYS A 97 2.69 25.97 -14.68
C LYS A 97 2.97 25.21 -13.38
N ASP A 98 2.16 25.47 -12.35
CA ASP A 98 2.26 24.78 -11.06
C ASP A 98 1.97 23.28 -11.21
N HIS A 99 1.02 22.92 -12.08
CA HIS A 99 0.72 21.54 -12.42
C HIS A 99 1.92 20.82 -13.07
N LEU A 100 2.54 21.42 -14.09
CA LEU A 100 3.73 20.85 -14.75
C LEU A 100 4.92 20.73 -13.79
N GLU A 101 5.14 21.72 -12.93
CA GLU A 101 6.21 21.67 -11.93
C GLU A 101 5.94 20.54 -10.92
N SER A 102 4.69 20.38 -10.48
CA SER A 102 4.27 19.28 -9.61
C SER A 102 4.51 17.91 -10.26
N LEU A 103 4.10 17.72 -11.52
CA LEU A 103 4.36 16.47 -12.25
C LEU A 103 5.86 16.21 -12.40
N SER A 104 6.64 17.25 -12.75
CA SER A 104 8.10 17.17 -12.89
C SER A 104 8.81 16.81 -11.58
N LYS A 105 8.25 17.19 -10.44
CA LYS A 105 8.71 16.75 -9.12
C LYS A 105 8.32 15.29 -8.87
N GLN A 106 7.07 14.91 -9.16
CA GLN A 106 6.54 13.56 -8.91
C GLN A 106 7.25 12.44 -9.71
N VAL A 107 7.74 12.73 -10.93
CA VAL A 107 8.50 11.74 -11.72
C VAL A 107 9.91 11.48 -11.18
N LYS A 108 10.40 12.33 -10.28
CA LYS A 108 11.64 12.11 -9.54
C LYS A 108 11.37 11.24 -8.30
N TRP A 109 12.42 10.68 -7.73
CA TRP A 109 12.33 9.98 -6.46
C TRP A 109 12.01 10.96 -5.34
N ASN A 110 10.89 10.75 -4.66
CA ASN A 110 10.46 11.53 -3.51
C ASN A 110 10.19 10.60 -2.33
N LYS A 111 10.60 11.02 -1.14
CA LYS A 111 10.27 10.31 0.10
C LYS A 111 8.75 10.32 0.32
N LEU A 112 8.19 9.16 0.62
CA LEU A 112 6.79 9.03 0.98
C LEU A 112 6.65 9.32 2.48
N GLU A 113 6.01 10.44 2.83
CA GLU A 113 5.82 10.84 4.22
C GLU A 113 4.78 9.95 4.90
N LEU A 114 5.13 9.44 6.08
CA LEU A 114 4.24 8.59 6.88
C LEU A 114 2.91 9.31 7.19
N SER A 115 2.95 10.61 7.48
CA SER A 115 1.77 11.42 7.82
C SER A 115 0.69 11.47 6.72
N ARG A 116 1.09 11.32 5.45
CA ARG A 116 0.20 11.45 4.29
C ARG A 116 -0.24 10.11 3.72
N ALA A 117 0.60 9.08 3.84
CA ALA A 117 0.40 7.80 3.18
C ALA A 117 0.85 6.63 4.05
N TYR A 118 0.54 6.67 5.36
CA TYR A 118 0.95 5.62 6.30
C TYR A 118 0.49 4.23 5.85
N GLU A 119 -0.72 4.11 5.30
CA GLU A 119 -1.23 2.83 4.81
C GLU A 119 -0.35 2.25 3.69
N VAL A 120 0.09 3.10 2.75
CA VAL A 120 0.96 2.70 1.64
C VAL A 120 2.36 2.38 2.14
N VAL A 121 2.95 3.25 2.98
CA VAL A 121 4.29 3.05 3.54
C VAL A 121 4.36 1.74 4.31
N LEU A 122 3.43 1.53 5.25
CA LEU A 122 3.45 0.37 6.14
C LEU A 122 3.15 -0.92 5.38
N PHE A 123 2.28 -0.88 4.36
CA PHE A 123 2.02 -2.03 3.50
C PHE A 123 3.23 -2.40 2.65
N ILE A 124 3.87 -1.43 2.00
CA ILE A 124 5.11 -1.66 1.23
C ILE A 124 6.15 -2.36 2.12
N LEU A 125 6.42 -1.81 3.31
CA LEU A 125 7.42 -2.41 4.22
C LEU A 125 7.05 -3.85 4.62
N SER A 126 5.76 -4.15 4.81
CA SER A 126 5.29 -5.49 5.18
C SER A 126 5.52 -6.56 4.11
N LYS A 127 5.60 -6.16 2.82
CA LYS A 127 5.72 -7.07 1.68
C LYS A 127 7.17 -7.35 1.27
N HIS A 128 8.15 -6.78 1.97
CA HIS A 128 9.58 -6.91 1.63
C HIS A 128 10.42 -7.47 2.78
N PRO A 129 10.16 -8.71 3.25
CA PRO A 129 10.93 -9.35 4.32
C PRO A 129 12.40 -9.58 3.96
N GLU A 130 12.75 -9.58 2.67
CA GLU A 130 14.12 -9.66 2.16
C GLU A 130 14.92 -8.36 2.32
N ILE A 131 14.24 -7.24 2.57
CA ILE A 131 14.86 -5.92 2.81
C ILE A 131 14.81 -5.56 4.29
N ILE A 132 13.67 -5.79 4.94
CA ILE A 132 13.45 -5.55 6.36
C ILE A 132 12.90 -6.83 6.99
N SER A 133 13.63 -7.46 7.90
CA SER A 133 13.16 -8.70 8.51
C SER A 133 11.84 -8.47 9.27
N PRO A 134 11.00 -9.51 9.47
CA PRO A 134 9.76 -9.36 10.23
C PRO A 134 9.98 -8.76 11.64
N GLU A 135 11.10 -9.12 12.28
CA GLU A 135 11.47 -8.60 13.60
C GLU A 135 11.85 -7.11 13.57
N GLU A 136 12.61 -6.68 12.56
CA GLU A 136 12.95 -5.28 12.34
C GLU A 136 11.72 -4.46 11.96
N TYR A 137 10.82 -5.00 11.16
CA TYR A 137 9.54 -4.36 10.83
C TYR A 137 8.68 -4.14 12.08
N ARG A 138 8.52 -5.17 12.93
CA ARG A 138 7.80 -5.03 14.20
C ARG A 138 8.48 -4.04 15.15
N ARG A 139 9.82 -3.98 15.16
CA ARG A 139 10.58 -2.98 15.93
C ARG A 139 10.33 -1.58 15.40
N TYR A 140 10.35 -1.40 14.08
CA TYR A 140 10.06 -0.14 13.40
C TYR A 140 8.65 0.36 13.74
N LEU A 141 7.64 -0.51 13.66
CA LEU A 141 6.26 -0.20 14.05
C LEU A 141 6.17 0.31 15.50
N ARG A 142 6.72 -0.43 16.46
CA ARG A 142 6.73 -0.06 17.88
C ARG A 142 7.48 1.25 18.14
N HIS A 143 8.64 1.43 17.53
CA HIS A 143 9.42 2.66 17.68
C HIS A 143 8.67 3.87 17.12
N THR A 144 8.00 3.70 15.97
CA THR A 144 7.18 4.73 15.35
C THR A 144 5.99 5.11 16.23
N GLU A 145 5.27 4.11 16.75
CA GLU A 145 4.16 4.30 17.69
C GLU A 145 4.61 5.05 18.96
N GLN A 146 5.73 4.62 19.56
CA GLN A 146 6.30 5.25 20.76
C GLN A 146 6.74 6.69 20.49
N ARG A 147 7.40 6.97 19.36
CA ARG A 147 7.80 8.32 18.97
C ARG A 147 6.58 9.23 18.84
N ILE A 148 5.51 8.76 18.18
CA ILE A 148 4.29 9.56 18.02
C ILE A 148 3.63 9.82 19.36
N LYS A 149 3.49 8.79 20.21
CA LYS A 149 2.93 8.95 21.57
C LYS A 149 3.73 9.93 22.42
N ALA A 150 5.07 9.82 22.43
CA ALA A 150 5.93 10.76 23.15
C ALA A 150 5.82 12.20 22.61
N GLY A 151 5.67 12.36 21.29
CA GLY A 151 5.41 13.66 20.67
C GLY A 151 4.07 14.25 21.13
N LEU A 152 3.00 13.44 21.18
CA LEU A 152 1.70 13.87 21.71
C LEU A 152 1.78 14.27 23.19
N ASP A 153 2.49 13.50 24.02
CA ASP A 153 2.68 13.80 25.44
C ASP A 153 3.36 15.16 25.65
N LYS A 154 4.37 15.49 24.83
CA LYS A 154 5.02 16.82 24.85
C LYS A 154 4.06 17.96 24.49
N VAL A 155 3.20 17.76 23.50
CA VAL A 155 2.17 18.74 23.12
C VAL A 155 1.22 18.98 24.29
N ASP A 156 0.75 17.90 24.94
CA ASP A 156 -0.12 17.96 26.11
C ASP A 156 0.55 18.64 27.31
N GLU A 157 1.83 18.34 27.57
CA GLU A 157 2.60 18.99 28.63
C GLU A 157 2.74 20.50 28.40
N LYS A 158 2.97 20.93 27.15
CA LYS A 158 3.06 22.35 26.81
C LYS A 158 1.74 23.06 27.04
N LEU A 159 0.63 22.48 26.59
CA LEU A 159 -0.72 23.02 26.83
C LEU A 159 -1.04 23.11 28.34
N LYS A 160 -0.62 22.11 29.13
CA LYS A 160 -0.79 22.12 30.60
C LYS A 160 0.07 23.14 31.33
N LYS A 161 1.16 23.62 30.75
CA LYS A 161 1.97 24.71 31.34
C LYS A 161 1.30 26.06 31.09
N GLU A 162 0.66 26.22 29.94
CA GLU A 162 -0.07 27.42 29.52
C GLU A 162 -1.56 27.36 29.93
N LYS A 163 -1.86 27.01 31.19
CA LYS A 163 -3.24 26.72 31.66
C LYS A 163 -4.25 27.84 31.41
N ASP A 164 -3.78 29.08 31.36
CA ASP A 164 -4.62 30.26 31.19
C ASP A 164 -4.82 30.65 29.71
N SER A 165 -4.28 29.87 28.77
CA SER A 165 -4.37 30.16 27.33
C SER A 165 -5.74 29.84 26.72
N GLY A 166 -6.58 29.02 27.36
CA GLY A 166 -7.85 28.55 26.80
C GLY A 166 -7.71 27.60 25.59
N LEU A 167 -6.49 27.14 25.31
CA LEU A 167 -6.18 26.21 24.22
C LEU A 167 -6.38 24.76 24.64
N HIS A 168 -6.81 23.94 23.70
CA HIS A 168 -6.97 22.50 23.86
C HIS A 168 -6.70 21.78 22.55
N ILE A 169 -6.56 20.45 22.63
CA ILE A 169 -6.52 19.60 21.45
C ILE A 169 -7.95 19.31 21.01
N ASN A 170 -8.32 19.80 19.84
CA ASN A 170 -9.56 19.44 19.15
C ASN A 170 -9.34 18.14 18.37
N ASN A 171 -10.20 17.14 18.58
CA ASN A 171 -10.14 15.81 17.95
C ASN A 171 -11.28 15.55 16.95
N ASN A 172 -12.02 16.57 16.50
CA ASN A 172 -13.24 16.36 15.70
C ASN A 172 -12.97 15.71 14.33
N GLU A 173 -12.22 16.39 13.46
CA GLU A 173 -11.94 15.92 12.08
C GLU A 173 -10.46 15.62 11.88
N CYS A 174 -9.58 16.49 12.39
CA CYS A 174 -8.14 16.30 12.49
C CYS A 174 -7.69 16.79 13.87
N LYS A 175 -6.66 16.19 14.44
CA LYS A 175 -6.07 16.76 15.67
C LYS A 175 -5.56 18.16 15.39
N SER A 176 -5.94 19.12 16.21
CA SER A 176 -5.45 20.50 16.09
C SER A 176 -5.38 21.16 17.46
N ILE A 177 -4.49 22.14 17.62
CA ILE A 177 -4.43 22.98 18.80
C ILE A 177 -5.27 24.21 18.51
N TRP A 178 -6.34 24.42 19.27
CA TRP A 178 -7.22 25.59 19.09
C TRP A 178 -7.95 25.99 20.38
N TYR A 179 -8.58 27.16 20.35
CA TYR A 179 -9.45 27.63 21.43
C TYR A 179 -10.79 26.90 21.41
N SER A 180 -11.36 26.63 22.59
CA SER A 180 -12.67 25.97 22.72
C SER A 180 -13.85 26.87 22.43
N GLU A 181 -13.66 28.17 22.55
CA GLU A 181 -14.70 29.18 22.35
C GLU A 181 -14.70 29.70 20.92
N GLU A 182 -15.88 30.07 20.43
CA GLU A 182 -16.02 30.74 19.14
C GLU A 182 -15.31 32.10 19.20
N ILE A 183 -14.36 32.30 18.30
CA ILE A 183 -13.51 33.49 18.27
C ILE A 183 -14.18 34.55 17.40
N PRO A 184 -14.36 35.79 17.89
CA PRO A 184 -14.80 36.90 17.04
C PRO A 184 -13.87 37.08 15.84
N GLU A 185 -14.42 37.32 14.65
CA GLU A 185 -13.63 37.46 13.41
C GLU A 185 -12.47 38.45 13.52
N LYS A 186 -12.67 39.54 14.28
CA LYS A 186 -11.65 40.58 14.53
C LYS A 186 -10.44 40.07 15.33
N GLU A 187 -10.60 39.05 16.16
CA GLU A 187 -9.56 38.47 17.00
C GLU A 187 -8.94 37.20 16.39
N TYR A 188 -9.58 36.62 15.36
CA TYR A 188 -9.17 35.35 14.77
C TYR A 188 -7.70 35.37 14.31
N LYS A 189 -7.30 36.44 13.62
CA LYS A 189 -5.93 36.58 13.10
C LYS A 189 -4.89 36.62 14.22
N GLU A 190 -5.14 37.41 15.26
CA GLU A 190 -4.24 37.53 16.41
C GLU A 190 -4.10 36.19 17.15
N LYS A 191 -5.22 35.50 17.38
CA LYS A 191 -5.23 34.17 18.00
C LYS A 191 -4.56 33.11 17.13
N ALA A 192 -4.75 33.15 15.81
CA ALA A 192 -4.06 32.25 14.88
C ALA A 192 -2.54 32.46 14.91
N GLU A 193 -2.08 33.73 14.87
CA GLU A 193 -0.66 34.08 14.97
C GLU A 193 -0.07 33.66 16.33
N TYR A 194 -0.84 33.81 17.42
CA TYR A 194 -0.44 33.35 18.74
C TYR A 194 -0.24 31.82 18.78
N VAL A 195 -1.19 31.04 18.28
CA VAL A 195 -1.07 29.57 18.26
C VAL A 195 0.09 29.13 17.36
N GLU A 196 0.25 29.75 16.20
CA GLU A 196 1.35 29.43 15.29
C GLU A 196 2.72 29.68 15.96
N LYS A 197 2.91 30.87 16.53
CA LYS A 197 4.18 31.28 17.12
C LYS A 197 4.53 30.54 18.42
N ASN A 198 3.53 30.30 19.28
CA ASN A 198 3.79 29.74 20.61
C ASN A 198 3.66 28.22 20.67
N PHE A 199 2.92 27.61 19.74
CA PHE A 199 2.69 26.15 19.73
C PHE A 199 3.18 25.51 18.43
N TYR A 200 2.69 25.89 17.26
CA TYR A 200 3.02 25.14 16.04
C TYR A 200 4.51 25.22 15.66
N THR A 201 5.06 26.43 15.56
CA THR A 201 6.48 26.61 15.22
C THR A 201 7.39 25.93 16.25
N PRO A 202 7.22 26.13 17.57
CA PRO A 202 8.11 25.49 18.53
C PRO A 202 7.96 23.96 18.61
N LEU A 203 6.75 23.43 18.47
CA LEU A 203 6.52 21.98 18.65
C LEU A 203 6.78 21.16 17.40
N PHE A 204 6.65 21.73 16.19
CA PHE A 204 6.67 20.94 14.95
C PHE A 204 7.73 21.37 13.93
N ASP A 205 8.48 22.45 14.18
CA ASP A 205 9.63 22.81 13.36
C ASP A 205 10.92 22.16 13.90
N GLU A 206 11.35 21.08 13.23
CA GLU A 206 12.57 20.35 13.58
C GLU A 206 13.84 21.21 13.50
N LYS A 207 13.87 22.21 12.61
CA LYS A 207 15.08 23.01 12.36
C LYS A 207 15.17 24.23 13.26
N LEU A 208 14.03 24.80 13.63
CA LEU A 208 13.97 26.10 14.30
C LEU A 208 13.74 26.00 15.81
N SER A 209 13.42 24.83 16.36
CA SER A 209 13.07 24.73 17.78
C SER A 209 13.77 23.63 18.56
N GLU A 210 14.36 24.01 19.70
CA GLU A 210 14.80 23.08 20.74
C GLU A 210 13.63 22.38 21.45
N GLU A 211 12.42 22.92 21.34
CA GLU A 211 11.19 22.36 21.91
C GLU A 211 10.50 21.35 20.98
N TYR A 212 11.15 20.99 19.88
CA TYR A 212 10.59 20.07 18.89
C TYR A 212 10.05 18.78 19.54
N SER A 213 8.81 18.46 19.19
CA SER A 213 8.08 17.35 19.79
C SER A 213 8.61 15.99 19.34
N GLY A 214 9.32 15.91 18.22
CA GLY A 214 9.76 14.65 17.61
C GLY A 214 8.79 14.11 16.55
N ILE A 215 7.72 14.85 16.25
CA ILE A 215 6.75 14.57 15.20
C ILE A 215 6.51 15.80 14.32
N SER A 216 6.18 15.59 13.04
CA SER A 216 5.76 16.68 12.17
C SER A 216 4.34 17.16 12.50
N ARG A 217 3.96 18.34 12.00
CA ARG A 217 2.60 18.89 12.15
C ARG A 217 1.56 17.96 11.51
N GLU A 218 1.88 17.39 10.35
CA GLU A 218 1.03 16.44 9.64
C GLU A 218 0.92 15.11 10.40
N GLU A 219 2.00 14.65 11.03
CA GLU A 219 1.95 13.47 11.90
C GLU A 219 1.09 13.72 13.14
N PHE A 220 1.13 14.93 13.70
CA PHE A 220 0.22 15.31 14.79
C PHE A 220 -1.24 15.22 14.35
N TYR A 221 -1.56 15.80 13.19
CA TYR A 221 -2.92 15.82 12.62
C TYR A 221 -3.48 14.41 12.38
N SER A 222 -2.67 13.51 11.81
CA SER A 222 -3.03 12.13 11.47
C SER A 222 -2.67 11.10 12.54
N SER A 223 -2.24 11.54 13.74
CA SER A 223 -1.64 10.65 14.75
C SER A 223 -2.59 9.54 15.22
N PHE A 224 -3.88 9.84 15.30
CA PHE A 224 -4.88 8.87 15.74
C PHE A 224 -5.00 7.71 14.75
N GLU A 225 -5.10 8.02 13.46
CA GLU A 225 -5.22 7.02 12.41
C GLU A 225 -3.94 6.20 12.25
N ILE A 226 -2.77 6.85 12.31
CA ILE A 226 -1.47 6.18 12.22
C ILE A 226 -1.31 5.17 13.36
N ILE A 227 -1.56 5.58 14.61
CA ILE A 227 -1.44 4.69 15.77
C ILE A 227 -2.44 3.54 15.67
N LYS A 228 -3.71 3.82 15.32
CA LYS A 228 -4.74 2.79 15.15
C LYS A 228 -4.32 1.75 14.10
N HIS A 229 -3.71 2.19 13.00
CA HIS A 229 -3.24 1.31 11.94
C HIS A 229 -2.03 0.47 12.39
N ILE A 230 -1.07 1.08 13.08
CA ILE A 230 0.09 0.37 13.65
C ILE A 230 -0.38 -0.68 14.68
N ASP A 231 -1.31 -0.34 15.55
CA ASP A 231 -1.88 -1.26 16.54
C ASP A 231 -2.56 -2.46 15.87
N TYR A 232 -3.30 -2.22 14.78
CA TYR A 232 -3.88 -3.30 13.98
C TYR A 232 -2.79 -4.25 13.45
N LEU A 233 -1.73 -3.71 12.85
CA LEU A 233 -0.63 -4.49 12.27
C LEU A 233 0.15 -5.27 13.35
N LEU A 234 0.38 -4.68 14.52
CA LEU A 234 1.08 -5.33 15.63
C LEU A 234 0.26 -6.44 16.28
N ASN A 235 -1.06 -6.28 16.37
CA ASN A 235 -1.96 -7.25 17.00
C ASN A 235 -2.47 -8.32 16.04
N LYS A 236 -2.25 -8.15 14.75
CA LYS A 236 -2.54 -9.18 13.76
C LYS A 236 -1.74 -10.44 14.10
N LYS A 237 -2.46 -11.54 14.35
CA LYS A 237 -1.83 -12.86 14.46
C LYS A 237 -1.14 -13.12 13.14
N GLU A 238 0.17 -13.41 13.19
CA GLU A 238 0.90 -13.89 12.03
C GLU A 238 0.17 -15.15 11.55
N ILE A 239 -0.58 -15.00 10.46
CA ILE A 239 -0.95 -16.16 9.66
C ILE A 239 0.41 -16.66 9.19
N PRO A 240 0.85 -17.87 9.58
CA PRO A 240 2.11 -18.38 9.10
C PRO A 240 2.06 -18.23 7.59
N GLN A 241 3.01 -17.48 7.03
CA GLN A 241 3.27 -17.58 5.61
C GLN A 241 3.48 -19.07 5.41
N VAL A 242 2.48 -19.73 4.83
CA VAL A 242 2.70 -20.98 4.14
C VAL A 242 3.77 -20.54 3.16
N ARG A 243 5.03 -20.86 3.49
CA ARG A 243 6.06 -20.92 2.49
C ARG A 243 5.37 -21.75 1.43
N GLU A 244 5.05 -21.15 0.30
CA GLU A 244 5.14 -21.88 -0.94
C GLU A 244 6.59 -22.38 -0.96
N SER A 245 6.85 -23.47 -0.23
CA SER A 245 7.65 -24.50 -0.79
C SER A 245 6.96 -24.74 -2.11
N ASN A 246 7.54 -24.16 -3.16
CA ASN A 246 7.81 -24.91 -4.36
C ASN A 246 8.43 -26.25 -3.92
N GLU A 247 7.63 -27.15 -3.31
CA GLU A 247 7.82 -28.57 -3.44
C GLU A 247 7.62 -28.78 -4.93
N LYS A 248 8.70 -28.53 -5.68
CA LYS A 248 8.95 -29.27 -6.91
C LYS A 248 8.63 -30.70 -6.52
N ILE A 249 7.49 -31.21 -6.98
CA ILE A 249 7.16 -32.62 -6.91
C ILE A 249 8.44 -33.30 -7.37
N SER A 250 9.16 -33.91 -6.43
CA SER A 250 10.49 -34.41 -6.75
C SER A 250 10.29 -35.38 -7.91
N LYS A 251 11.23 -35.42 -8.86
CA LYS A 251 11.11 -36.28 -10.05
C LYS A 251 10.65 -37.70 -9.67
N THR A 252 11.01 -38.17 -8.48
CA THR A 252 10.56 -39.40 -7.84
C THR A 252 9.06 -39.48 -7.56
N LYS A 253 8.42 -38.46 -6.97
CA LYS A 253 6.95 -38.44 -6.74
C LYS A 253 6.17 -38.45 -8.07
N GLY A 254 6.65 -37.71 -9.08
CA GLY A 254 6.05 -37.70 -10.42
C GLY A 254 6.17 -39.06 -11.13
N ILE A 255 7.32 -39.72 -11.01
CA ILE A 255 7.53 -41.09 -11.50
C ILE A 255 6.59 -42.06 -10.80
N ILE A 256 6.44 -41.99 -9.47
CA ILE A 256 5.55 -42.89 -8.72
C ILE A 256 4.08 -42.74 -9.16
N ILE A 257 3.60 -41.51 -9.34
CA ILE A 257 2.24 -41.24 -9.82
C ILE A 257 2.05 -41.78 -11.24
N SER A 258 3.01 -41.56 -12.14
CA SER A 258 2.96 -42.09 -13.50
C SER A 258 2.95 -43.63 -13.52
N LEU A 259 3.73 -44.26 -12.65
CA LEU A 259 3.84 -45.72 -12.58
C LEU A 259 2.55 -46.36 -12.03
N LEU A 260 1.94 -45.75 -11.01
CA LEU A 260 0.64 -46.17 -10.47
C LEU A 260 -0.48 -46.02 -11.50
N LEU A 261 -0.47 -44.91 -12.26
CA LEU A 261 -1.47 -44.66 -13.29
C LEU A 261 -1.35 -45.69 -14.43
N THR A 262 -0.13 -45.98 -14.88
CA THR A 262 0.13 -46.99 -15.92
C THR A 262 -0.28 -48.39 -15.45
N LEU A 263 0.04 -48.76 -14.19
CA LEU A 263 -0.38 -50.05 -13.61
C LEU A 263 -1.90 -50.19 -13.57
N PHE A 264 -2.62 -49.13 -13.16
CA PHE A 264 -4.07 -49.13 -13.13
C PHE A 264 -4.67 -49.31 -14.52
N ILE A 265 -4.11 -48.64 -15.53
CA ILE A 265 -4.56 -48.75 -16.93
C ILE A 265 -4.31 -50.16 -17.48
N SER A 266 -3.11 -50.72 -17.25
CA SER A 266 -2.80 -52.09 -17.66
C SER A 266 -3.73 -53.11 -16.99
N TRP A 267 -4.11 -52.88 -15.73
CA TRP A 267 -5.10 -53.70 -15.03
C TRP A 267 -6.48 -53.59 -15.66
N VAL A 268 -6.96 -52.38 -15.98
CA VAL A 268 -8.25 -52.18 -16.67
C VAL A 268 -8.25 -52.85 -18.04
N VAL A 269 -7.18 -52.71 -18.83
CA VAL A 269 -7.06 -53.37 -20.14
C VAL A 269 -7.04 -54.90 -20.00
N SER A 270 -6.46 -55.43 -18.91
CA SER A 270 -6.42 -56.88 -18.66
C SER A 270 -7.81 -57.51 -18.50
N TRP A 271 -8.82 -56.72 -18.09
CA TRP A 271 -10.21 -57.18 -17.98
C TRP A 271 -10.91 -57.34 -19.34
N PHE A 272 -10.30 -56.80 -20.41
CA PHE A 272 -10.87 -56.78 -21.76
C PHE A 272 -10.03 -57.60 -22.76
N VAL A 273 -9.17 -58.51 -22.27
CA VAL A 273 -8.22 -59.30 -23.10
C VAL A 273 -8.90 -60.22 -24.11
N ASP A 274 -10.16 -60.59 -23.89
CA ASP A 274 -10.95 -61.40 -24.84
C ASP A 274 -11.68 -60.56 -25.92
N ILE A 275 -11.44 -59.24 -25.96
CA ILE A 275 -12.06 -58.34 -26.93
C ILE A 275 -11.15 -58.18 -28.17
N ASN A 276 -11.78 -58.02 -29.34
CA ASN A 276 -11.15 -57.74 -30.63
C ASN A 276 -9.90 -56.84 -30.50
N PRO A 277 -8.73 -57.26 -31.03
CA PRO A 277 -7.46 -56.51 -30.93
C PRO A 277 -7.55 -55.06 -31.37
N PHE A 278 -8.43 -54.75 -32.32
CA PHE A 278 -8.68 -53.38 -32.77
C PHE A 278 -9.28 -52.49 -31.66
N LEU A 279 -10.16 -53.06 -30.84
CA LEU A 279 -10.82 -52.35 -29.74
C LEU A 279 -9.85 -52.09 -28.60
N ILE A 280 -8.95 -53.04 -28.31
CA ILE A 280 -7.84 -52.86 -27.36
C ILE A 280 -6.93 -51.71 -27.82
N PHE A 281 -6.57 -51.68 -29.12
CA PHE A 281 -5.72 -50.62 -29.68
C PHE A 281 -6.35 -49.22 -29.54
N VAL A 282 -7.64 -49.09 -29.86
CA VAL A 282 -8.39 -47.83 -29.71
C VAL A 282 -8.47 -47.43 -28.23
N LEU A 283 -8.71 -48.37 -27.32
CA LEU A 283 -8.83 -48.09 -25.90
C LEU A 283 -7.50 -47.59 -25.30
N VAL A 284 -6.37 -48.20 -25.68
CA VAL A 284 -5.03 -47.75 -25.24
C VAL A 284 -4.73 -46.33 -25.74
N GLN A 285 -5.08 -46.01 -26.99
CA GLN A 285 -4.91 -44.66 -27.56
C GLN A 285 -5.73 -43.61 -26.81
N VAL A 286 -7.01 -43.88 -26.54
CA VAL A 286 -7.90 -42.97 -25.80
C VAL A 286 -7.39 -42.75 -24.38
N ILE A 287 -6.94 -43.81 -23.71
CA ILE A 287 -6.41 -43.71 -22.36
C ILE A 287 -5.08 -42.93 -22.34
N ALA A 288 -4.16 -43.18 -23.28
CA ALA A 288 -2.91 -42.43 -23.38
C ALA A 288 -3.16 -40.94 -23.64
N PHE A 289 -4.16 -40.62 -24.48
CA PHE A 289 -4.58 -39.24 -24.72
C PHE A 289 -5.16 -38.59 -23.47
N LEU A 290 -6.01 -39.31 -22.73
CA LEU A 290 -6.52 -38.87 -21.43
C LEU A 290 -5.39 -38.68 -20.40
N GLN A 291 -4.37 -39.54 -20.39
CA GLN A 291 -3.20 -39.35 -19.52
C GLN A 291 -2.41 -38.08 -19.88
N GLY A 292 -2.27 -37.76 -21.17
CA GLY A 292 -1.65 -36.50 -21.60
C GLY A 292 -2.46 -35.28 -21.16
N PHE A 293 -3.79 -35.36 -21.27
CA PHE A 293 -4.69 -34.27 -20.91
C PHE A 293 -4.79 -34.09 -19.38
N ILE A 294 -5.03 -35.17 -18.64
CA ILE A 294 -5.13 -35.19 -17.18
C ILE A 294 -3.76 -34.94 -16.55
N GLY A 295 -2.67 -35.44 -17.13
CA GLY A 295 -1.30 -35.15 -16.68
C GLY A 295 -0.94 -33.67 -16.83
N GLY A 296 -1.36 -33.04 -17.93
CA GLY A 296 -1.23 -31.58 -18.11
C GLY A 296 -2.12 -30.79 -17.14
N TRP A 297 -3.34 -31.26 -16.89
CA TRP A 297 -4.28 -30.61 -15.95
C TRP A 297 -3.85 -30.74 -14.49
N ILE A 298 -3.43 -31.93 -14.06
CA ILE A 298 -2.89 -32.18 -12.71
C ILE A 298 -1.56 -31.43 -12.53
N GLY A 299 -0.71 -31.36 -13.57
CA GLY A 299 0.49 -30.52 -13.55
C GLY A 299 0.19 -29.03 -13.39
N HIS A 300 -0.90 -28.55 -13.99
CA HIS A 300 -1.37 -27.17 -13.82
C HIS A 300 -2.02 -26.92 -12.44
N TRP A 301 -2.75 -27.91 -11.91
CA TRP A 301 -3.47 -27.80 -10.63
C TRP A 301 -2.56 -28.01 -9.40
N LEU A 302 -1.46 -28.76 -9.55
CA LEU A 302 -0.42 -28.94 -8.52
C LEU A 302 0.77 -27.97 -8.69
N GLY A 303 0.75 -27.12 -9.73
CA GLY A 303 1.71 -26.04 -9.97
C GLY A 303 1.20 -24.66 -9.52
N LYS A 304 0.04 -24.61 -8.88
CA LYS A 304 -0.44 -23.57 -7.98
C LYS A 304 -0.43 -24.15 -6.57
#